data_AF-A0A7W8CN57-F1
#
_entry.id   AF-A0A7W8CN57-F1
#
_cell.length_a   1.000
_cell.length_b   1.000
_cell.length_c   1.000
_cell.angle_alpha   90.00
_cell.angle_beta   90.00
_cell.angle_gamma   90.00
#
_symmetry.space_group_name_H-M   'P 1'
#
loop_
_entity.id
_entity.type
_entity.pdbx_description
1 polymer ?
#
loop_
_entity_poly.entity_id
_entity_poly.type
_entity_poly.pdbx_seq_one_letter_code
_entity_poly.pdbx_strand_id
1 'polypeptide(L)'
;MTDWKIPRDNYGRPKLYPPEGGPRVSYSRCSTLAKDIDKASDGLFKYYQANAMIGMAQTPSLLNRVKAIVAKGGNWDKEKGALKEIAATAETIGGNTNKADRGTSIHDYCEAIEVNPDGFDWGAVEEDMKGPLDGYYEYISSSPHLSYIAREVFLSVNVPMKTPTGNAFVLRAAGSADRIVEIDGKRYMVDIKTGKDDEYRMGVSGQLALYVEGQLYQDDIVRQDVPWADFYPNADGKAEFASHDCDYDEALMFHCPQAPNMQGKWEWTVHRVPLERGRQIVRCGQWARKLRYVSEFKRIEL
;
A
#
# COMPACT_ATOMS: atom_id res chain seq x y z
N MET A 1 -14.23 -1.47 4.92
CA MET A 1 -13.51 -0.69 3.89
C MET A 1 -14.38 0.34 3.17
N THR A 2 -14.08 1.62 3.37
CA THR A 2 -14.75 2.82 2.81
C THR A 2 -14.35 3.16 1.35
N ASP A 3 -13.24 2.62 0.84
CA ASP A 3 -12.65 2.97 -0.47
C ASP A 3 -13.36 2.36 -1.71
N TRP A 4 -14.20 1.33 -1.55
CA TRP A 4 -14.77 0.61 -2.71
C TRP A 4 -15.77 1.44 -3.53
N LYS A 5 -16.40 2.45 -2.92
CA LYS A 5 -17.38 3.30 -3.60
C LYS A 5 -16.75 4.44 -4.37
N ILE A 6 -15.46 4.72 -4.17
CA ILE A 6 -14.78 5.87 -4.76
C ILE A 6 -14.71 5.73 -6.28
N PRO A 7 -15.14 6.74 -7.06
CA PRO A 7 -14.98 6.72 -8.51
C PRO A 7 -13.50 6.60 -8.88
N ARG A 8 -13.19 5.74 -9.85
CA ARG A 8 -11.80 5.52 -10.31
C ARG A 8 -11.64 5.88 -11.77
N ASP A 9 -10.40 6.16 -12.17
CA ASP A 9 -10.04 6.24 -13.58
C ASP A 9 -9.70 4.87 -14.18
N ASN A 10 -9.35 4.86 -15.47
CA ASN A 10 -9.02 3.64 -16.21
C ASN A 10 -7.75 2.92 -15.69
N TYR A 11 -6.98 3.56 -14.79
CA TYR A 11 -5.81 2.98 -14.13
C TYR A 11 -6.10 2.61 -12.66
N GLY A 12 -7.37 2.66 -12.25
CA GLY A 12 -7.81 2.36 -10.88
C GLY A 12 -7.38 3.40 -9.85
N ARG A 13 -7.05 4.62 -10.27
CA ARG A 13 -6.72 5.73 -9.36
C ARG A 13 -8.00 6.38 -8.84
N PRO A 14 -8.11 6.67 -7.53
CA PRO A 14 -9.28 7.36 -6.97
C PRO A 14 -9.43 8.75 -7.58
N LYS A 15 -10.68 9.15 -7.86
CA LYS A 15 -11.05 10.47 -8.35
C LYS A 15 -11.75 11.25 -7.23
N LEU A 16 -11.10 12.28 -6.72
CA LEU A 16 -11.57 13.05 -5.57
C LEU A 16 -11.81 14.51 -5.95
N TYR A 17 -12.72 15.18 -5.23
CA TYR A 17 -12.80 16.63 -5.29
C TYR A 17 -11.58 17.23 -4.60
N PRO A 18 -10.84 18.13 -5.26
CA PRO A 18 -9.64 18.69 -4.66
C PRO A 18 -9.98 19.81 -3.67
N PRO A 19 -9.03 20.19 -2.78
CA PRO A 19 -9.25 21.27 -1.80
C PRO A 19 -9.64 22.61 -2.45
N GLU A 20 -9.07 22.91 -3.63
CA GLU A 20 -9.37 24.14 -4.37
C GLU A 20 -10.74 24.14 -5.09
N GLY A 21 -11.52 23.06 -4.99
CA GLY A 21 -12.82 22.91 -5.67
C GLY A 21 -12.71 22.48 -7.14
N GLY A 22 -13.86 22.34 -7.81
CA GLY A 22 -13.94 21.94 -9.22
C GLY A 22 -14.35 20.48 -9.43
N PRO A 23 -14.07 19.89 -10.61
CA PRO A 23 -14.42 18.50 -10.90
C PRO A 23 -13.49 17.52 -10.17
N ARG A 24 -13.93 16.27 -10.03
CA ARG A 24 -13.07 15.20 -9.49
C ARG A 24 -11.83 15.02 -10.36
N VAL A 25 -10.65 14.97 -9.74
CA VAL A 25 -9.36 14.72 -10.41
C VAL A 25 -8.74 13.42 -9.92
N SER A 26 -7.91 12.77 -10.75
CA SER A 26 -7.25 11.51 -10.36
C SER A 26 -6.11 11.73 -9.37
N TYR A 27 -6.14 11.02 -8.25
CA TYR A 27 -5.08 10.98 -7.24
C TYR A 27 -4.26 9.69 -7.38
N SER A 28 -2.93 9.78 -7.29
CA SER A 28 -2.11 8.56 -7.29
C SER A 28 -2.35 7.76 -6.01
N ARG A 29 -2.26 6.43 -6.05
CA ARG A 29 -2.34 5.65 -4.80
C ARG A 29 -1.09 5.92 -3.96
N CYS A 30 -1.24 6.10 -2.64
CA CYS A 30 -0.10 6.35 -1.75
C CYS A 30 0.97 5.24 -1.87
N SER A 31 0.55 3.97 -1.88
CA SER A 31 1.42 2.81 -2.05
C SER A 31 2.16 2.78 -3.39
N THR A 32 1.62 3.41 -4.44
CA THR A 32 2.32 3.54 -5.73
C THR A 32 3.43 4.58 -5.65
N LEU A 33 3.14 5.77 -5.09
CA LEU A 33 4.14 6.83 -4.99
C LEU A 33 5.27 6.47 -4.03
N ALA A 34 4.96 5.75 -2.95
CA ALA A 34 5.94 5.32 -1.97
C ALA A 34 7.02 4.38 -2.56
N LYS A 35 6.72 3.71 -3.68
CA LYS A 35 7.61 2.78 -4.38
C LYS A 35 8.25 3.38 -5.64
N ASP A 36 8.13 4.69 -5.86
CA ASP A 36 8.57 5.34 -7.11
C ASP A 36 10.07 5.20 -7.39
N ILE A 37 10.88 5.13 -6.33
CA ILE A 37 12.33 4.96 -6.42
C ILE A 37 12.79 3.56 -6.02
N ASP A 38 11.86 2.67 -5.67
CA ASP A 38 12.16 1.27 -5.44
C ASP A 38 12.52 0.60 -6.77
N LYS A 39 13.70 0.01 -6.85
CA LYS A 39 14.16 -0.70 -8.03
C LYS A 39 13.69 -2.15 -7.97
N ALA A 40 12.65 -2.48 -8.73
CA ALA A 40 12.20 -3.87 -8.88
C ALA A 40 13.31 -4.83 -9.38
N SER A 41 14.36 -4.31 -10.02
CA SER A 41 15.54 -5.07 -10.47
C SER A 41 16.40 -5.67 -9.36
N ASP A 42 16.30 -5.14 -8.14
CA ASP A 42 17.25 -5.48 -7.07
C ASP A 42 16.88 -6.80 -6.35
N GLY A 43 15.76 -7.42 -6.74
CA GLY A 43 15.40 -8.77 -6.29
C GLY A 43 14.01 -9.21 -6.74
N LEU A 44 13.09 -8.27 -6.92
CA LEU A 44 11.69 -8.58 -7.22
C LEU A 44 11.51 -9.22 -8.60
N PHE A 45 12.19 -8.73 -9.65
CA PHE A 45 12.14 -9.38 -10.97
C PHE A 45 12.70 -10.79 -10.94
N LYS A 46 13.81 -11.02 -10.22
CA LYS A 46 14.41 -12.35 -10.08
C LYS A 46 13.48 -13.29 -9.30
N TYR A 47 12.79 -12.77 -8.29
CA TYR A 47 11.78 -13.51 -7.53
C TYR A 47 10.61 -13.95 -8.42
N TYR A 48 10.04 -13.05 -9.22
CA TYR A 48 8.97 -13.39 -10.16
C TYR A 48 9.43 -14.39 -11.21
N GLN A 49 10.64 -14.22 -11.78
CA GLN A 49 11.23 -15.19 -12.68
C GLN A 49 11.40 -16.57 -12.02
N ALA A 50 11.85 -16.62 -10.77
CA ALA A 50 11.99 -17.86 -10.02
C ALA A 50 10.63 -18.54 -9.80
N ASN A 51 9.61 -17.79 -9.35
CA ASN A 51 8.25 -18.33 -9.17
C ASN A 51 7.66 -18.82 -10.50
N ALA A 52 7.85 -18.07 -11.60
CA ALA A 52 7.43 -18.50 -12.93
C ALA A 52 8.09 -19.84 -13.31
N MET A 53 9.40 -19.97 -13.10
CA MET A 53 10.12 -21.23 -13.37
C MET A 53 9.62 -22.39 -12.51
N ILE A 54 9.36 -22.15 -11.23
CA ILE A 54 8.79 -23.15 -10.31
C ILE A 54 7.39 -23.58 -10.76
N GLY A 55 6.50 -22.63 -11.05
CA GLY A 55 5.14 -22.93 -11.50
C GLY A 55 5.10 -23.62 -12.87
N MET A 56 6.02 -23.28 -13.77
CA MET A 56 6.22 -23.99 -15.04
C MET A 56 6.68 -25.44 -14.82
N ALA A 57 7.57 -25.68 -13.85
CA ALA A 57 8.02 -27.02 -13.51
C ALA A 57 6.90 -27.88 -12.90
N GLN A 58 5.99 -27.26 -12.15
CA GLN A 58 4.81 -27.92 -11.57
C GLN A 58 3.69 -28.15 -12.60
N THR A 59 3.69 -27.42 -13.72
CA THR A 59 2.57 -27.41 -14.68
C THR A 59 3.04 -27.71 -16.12
N PRO A 60 3.18 -28.99 -16.50
CA PRO A 60 3.63 -29.38 -17.84
C PRO A 60 2.79 -28.81 -19.00
N SER A 61 1.50 -28.52 -18.77
CA SER A 61 0.61 -27.94 -19.78
C SER A 61 0.99 -26.51 -20.17
N LEU A 62 1.44 -25.67 -19.23
CA LEU A 62 1.94 -24.32 -19.53
C LEU A 62 3.24 -24.38 -20.33
N LEU A 63 4.13 -25.32 -19.99
CA LEU A 63 5.35 -25.58 -20.77
C LEU A 63 5.02 -26.01 -22.20
N ASN A 64 4.01 -26.85 -22.39
CA ASN A 64 3.56 -27.25 -23.73
C ASN A 64 2.99 -26.08 -24.55
N ARG A 65 2.31 -25.12 -23.93
CA ARG A 65 1.86 -23.88 -24.60
C ARG A 65 3.05 -23.07 -25.11
N VAL A 66 4.10 -22.90 -24.29
CA VAL A 66 5.34 -22.22 -24.72
C VAL A 66 6.03 -22.97 -25.85
N LYS A 67 6.15 -24.31 -25.73
CA LYS A 67 6.72 -25.15 -26.79
C LYS A 67 5.93 -25.02 -28.10
N ALA A 68 4.60 -24.96 -28.05
CA ALA A 68 3.76 -24.78 -29.23
C ALA A 68 3.99 -23.42 -29.91
N ILE A 69 4.17 -22.35 -29.13
CA ILE A 69 4.55 -21.02 -29.66
C ILE A 69 5.89 -21.08 -30.38
N VAL A 70 6.91 -21.68 -29.74
CA VAL A 70 8.26 -21.81 -30.31
C VAL A 70 8.25 -22.66 -31.57
N ALA A 71 7.50 -23.78 -31.57
CA ALA A 71 7.38 -24.67 -32.73
C ALA A 71 6.73 -23.99 -33.95
N LYS A 72 5.87 -22.98 -33.73
CA LYS A 72 5.30 -22.14 -34.79
C LYS A 72 6.24 -21.01 -35.24
N GLY A 73 7.48 -20.95 -34.74
CA GLY A 73 8.43 -19.87 -35.00
C GLY A 73 8.10 -18.56 -34.28
N GLY A 74 7.25 -18.62 -33.25
CA GLY A 74 6.92 -17.49 -32.39
C GLY A 74 8.03 -17.18 -31.39
N ASN A 75 8.08 -15.92 -30.94
CA ASN A 75 9.03 -15.42 -29.96
C ASN A 75 8.39 -14.29 -29.14
N TRP A 76 9.15 -13.65 -28.24
CA TRP A 76 8.66 -12.54 -27.43
C TRP A 76 8.01 -11.41 -28.23
N ASP A 77 8.64 -10.97 -29.32
CA ASP A 77 8.17 -9.82 -30.09
C ASP A 77 6.87 -10.12 -30.84
N LYS A 78 6.68 -11.36 -31.28
CA LYS A 78 5.49 -11.80 -32.02
C LYS A 78 4.33 -12.21 -31.12
N GLU A 79 4.62 -12.83 -29.98
CA GLU A 79 3.64 -13.52 -29.12
C GLU A 79 3.62 -12.97 -27.68
N LYS A 80 3.95 -11.68 -27.54
CA LYS A 80 4.11 -10.99 -26.25
C LYS A 80 2.92 -11.17 -25.31
N GLY A 81 1.69 -11.10 -25.85
CA GLY A 81 0.47 -11.23 -25.06
C GLY A 81 0.35 -12.63 -24.44
N ALA A 82 0.45 -13.67 -25.27
CA ALA A 82 0.35 -15.06 -24.83
C ALA A 82 1.47 -15.44 -23.86
N LEU A 83 2.71 -15.01 -24.13
CA LEU A 83 3.85 -15.28 -23.24
C LEU A 83 3.71 -14.59 -21.89
N LYS A 84 3.16 -13.37 -21.85
CA LYS A 84 2.86 -12.67 -20.60
C LYS A 84 1.78 -13.38 -19.79
N GLU A 85 0.71 -13.84 -20.44
CA GLU A 85 -0.35 -14.61 -19.78
C GLU A 85 0.20 -15.89 -19.15
N ILE A 86 0.97 -16.68 -19.92
CA ILE A 86 1.58 -17.92 -19.43
C ILE A 86 2.51 -17.65 -18.25
N ALA A 87 3.36 -16.63 -18.33
CA ALA A 87 4.25 -16.26 -17.24
C ALA A 87 3.46 -15.86 -15.98
N ALA A 88 2.43 -15.03 -16.11
CA ALA A 88 1.60 -14.63 -14.96
C ALA A 88 0.86 -15.81 -14.30
N THR A 89 0.35 -16.75 -15.11
CA THR A 89 -0.27 -17.98 -14.57
C THR A 89 0.78 -18.84 -13.85
N ALA A 90 1.96 -19.01 -14.43
CA ALA A 90 3.03 -19.78 -13.80
C ALA A 90 3.52 -19.14 -12.49
N GLU A 91 3.67 -17.81 -12.44
CA GLU A 91 4.02 -17.09 -11.23
C GLU A 91 3.00 -17.31 -10.11
N THR A 92 1.70 -17.31 -10.45
CA THR A 92 0.60 -17.59 -9.52
C THR A 92 0.75 -18.99 -8.90
N ILE A 93 0.94 -20.00 -9.74
CA ILE A 93 1.13 -21.40 -9.32
C ILE A 93 2.40 -21.55 -8.46
N GLY A 94 3.46 -20.83 -8.82
CA GLY A 94 4.71 -20.77 -8.04
C GLY A 94 4.58 -20.05 -6.69
N GLY A 95 3.39 -19.59 -6.29
CA GLY A 95 3.09 -19.07 -4.96
C GLY A 95 3.13 -17.54 -4.82
N ASN A 96 3.06 -16.79 -5.92
CA ASN A 96 3.06 -15.32 -5.88
C ASN A 96 1.78 -14.74 -5.23
N THR A 97 0.60 -15.28 -5.59
CA THR A 97 -0.70 -14.74 -5.15
C THR A 97 -0.98 -15.03 -3.67
N ASN A 98 -0.57 -16.21 -3.18
CA ASN A 98 -0.80 -16.64 -1.80
C ASN A 98 -0.29 -15.65 -0.74
N LYS A 99 0.75 -14.85 -1.04
CA LYS A 99 1.29 -13.86 -0.10
C LYS A 99 0.47 -12.58 -0.03
N ALA A 100 -0.02 -12.08 -1.16
CA ALA A 100 -0.79 -10.84 -1.21
C ALA A 100 -2.19 -11.04 -0.58
N ASP A 101 -2.82 -12.17 -0.88
CA ASP A 101 -4.13 -12.53 -0.33
C ASP A 101 -4.02 -12.76 1.18
N ARG A 102 -2.98 -13.49 1.64
CA ARG A 102 -2.69 -13.67 3.08
C ARG A 102 -2.53 -12.34 3.81
N GLY A 103 -1.80 -11.39 3.21
CA GLY A 103 -1.62 -10.05 3.79
C GLY A 103 -2.95 -9.34 3.98
N THR A 104 -3.78 -9.32 2.95
CA THR A 104 -5.13 -8.71 3.01
C THR A 104 -5.99 -9.36 4.08
N SER A 105 -6.02 -10.70 4.14
CA SER A 105 -6.77 -11.42 5.16
C SER A 105 -6.29 -11.12 6.58
N ILE A 106 -4.98 -10.93 6.80
CA ILE A 106 -4.48 -10.52 8.12
C ILE A 106 -5.07 -9.16 8.53
N HIS A 107 -5.13 -8.18 7.63
CA HIS A 107 -5.71 -6.86 7.96
C HIS A 107 -7.19 -6.97 8.36
N ASP A 108 -7.97 -7.73 7.58
CA ASP A 108 -9.41 -7.91 7.81
C ASP A 108 -9.67 -8.64 9.15
N TYR A 109 -8.90 -9.68 9.46
CA TYR A 109 -9.02 -10.39 10.73
C TYR A 109 -8.55 -9.55 11.92
N CYS A 110 -7.47 -8.78 11.77
CA CYS A 110 -7.05 -7.81 12.79
C CYS A 110 -8.18 -6.82 13.08
N GLU A 111 -8.83 -6.26 12.06
CA GLU A 111 -9.98 -5.35 12.22
C GLU A 111 -11.11 -6.04 13.02
N ALA A 112 -11.45 -7.27 12.67
CA ALA A 112 -12.50 -8.03 13.34
C ALA A 112 -12.20 -8.31 14.82
N ILE A 113 -10.94 -8.66 15.15
CA ILE A 113 -10.47 -8.84 16.53
C ILE A 113 -10.60 -7.52 17.31
N GLU A 114 -10.22 -6.40 16.70
CA GLU A 114 -10.26 -5.10 17.36
C GLU A 114 -11.69 -4.59 17.61
N VAL A 115 -12.65 -4.97 16.76
CA VAL A 115 -14.05 -4.58 16.88
C VAL A 115 -14.78 -5.44 17.92
N ASN A 116 -14.47 -6.73 17.98
CA ASN A 116 -15.16 -7.66 18.87
C ASN A 116 -14.17 -8.68 19.47
N PRO A 117 -13.28 -8.24 20.38
CA PRO A 117 -12.22 -9.10 20.91
C PRO A 117 -12.76 -10.32 21.65
N ASP A 118 -13.83 -10.17 22.43
CA ASP A 118 -14.41 -11.24 23.25
C ASP A 118 -15.34 -12.19 22.48
N GLY A 119 -15.83 -11.74 21.31
CA GLY A 119 -16.78 -12.48 20.48
C GLY A 119 -16.24 -12.85 19.10
N PHE A 120 -14.93 -12.74 18.88
CA PHE A 120 -14.29 -13.13 17.63
C PHE A 120 -14.39 -14.66 17.44
N ASP A 121 -14.97 -15.10 16.32
CA ASP A 121 -15.17 -16.52 16.03
C ASP A 121 -13.90 -17.17 15.50
N TRP A 122 -13.08 -17.68 16.42
CA TRP A 122 -11.88 -18.46 16.10
C TRP A 122 -12.17 -19.76 15.32
N GLY A 123 -13.41 -20.24 15.31
CA GLY A 123 -13.84 -21.39 14.52
C GLY A 123 -13.91 -21.09 13.02
N ALA A 124 -14.09 -19.83 12.64
CA ALA A 124 -14.13 -19.38 11.24
C ALA A 124 -12.73 -19.12 10.65
N VAL A 125 -11.68 -19.15 11.48
CA VAL A 125 -10.29 -18.87 11.09
C VAL A 125 -9.59 -20.16 10.65
N GLU A 126 -8.97 -20.14 9.47
CA GLU A 126 -8.13 -21.24 8.98
C GLU A 126 -6.91 -21.49 9.89
N GLU A 127 -6.50 -22.75 10.01
CA GLU A 127 -5.52 -23.18 11.02
C GLU A 127 -4.15 -22.47 10.88
N ASP A 128 -3.71 -22.19 9.65
CA ASP A 128 -2.43 -21.54 9.37
C ASP A 128 -2.42 -20.02 9.66
N MET A 129 -3.59 -19.45 9.98
CA MET A 129 -3.80 -18.05 10.32
C MET A 129 -4.05 -17.84 11.83
N LYS A 130 -4.46 -18.88 12.55
CA LYS A 130 -4.72 -18.79 14.00
C LYS A 130 -3.49 -18.32 14.79
N GLY A 131 -2.31 -18.92 14.55
CA GLY A 131 -1.08 -18.53 15.23
C GLY A 131 -0.72 -17.05 15.08
N PRO A 132 -0.62 -16.51 13.85
CA PRO A 132 -0.42 -15.08 13.64
C PRO A 132 -1.46 -14.20 14.34
N LEU A 133 -2.74 -14.57 14.29
CA LEU A 133 -3.83 -13.76 14.85
C LEU A 133 -3.88 -13.82 16.38
N ASP A 134 -3.56 -14.97 16.97
CA ASP A 134 -3.39 -15.13 18.42
C ASP A 134 -2.25 -14.25 18.93
N GLY A 135 -1.13 -14.21 18.19
CA GLY A 135 -0.05 -13.26 18.44
C GLY A 135 -0.48 -11.80 18.33
N TYR A 136 -1.29 -11.45 17.32
CA TYR A 136 -1.81 -10.09 17.19
C TYR A 136 -2.66 -9.70 18.41
N TYR A 137 -3.51 -10.62 18.86
CA TYR A 137 -4.32 -10.43 20.06
C TYR A 137 -3.46 -10.28 21.32
N GLU A 138 -2.50 -11.18 21.55
CA GLU A 138 -1.60 -11.20 22.73
C GLU A 138 -0.73 -9.94 22.81
N TYR A 139 -0.06 -9.54 21.73
CA TYR A 139 0.97 -8.48 21.78
C TYR A 139 0.46 -7.08 21.41
N ILE A 140 -0.61 -6.98 20.61
CA ILE A 140 -1.09 -5.69 20.09
C ILE A 140 -2.49 -5.37 20.64
N SER A 141 -3.50 -6.18 20.30
CA SER A 141 -4.89 -5.81 20.54
C SER A 141 -5.31 -5.82 22.01
N SER A 142 -4.66 -6.62 22.85
CA SER A 142 -4.93 -6.67 24.29
C SER A 142 -4.05 -5.72 25.11
N SER A 143 -3.16 -4.95 24.46
CA SER A 143 -2.26 -4.03 25.16
C SER A 143 -3.04 -2.92 25.87
N PRO A 144 -2.85 -2.71 27.19
CA PRO A 144 -3.56 -1.67 27.94
C PRO A 144 -3.07 -0.25 27.62
N HIS A 145 -1.95 -0.11 26.89
CA HIS A 145 -1.36 1.17 26.52
C HIS A 145 -1.84 1.69 25.16
N LEU A 146 -2.59 0.88 24.42
CA LEU A 146 -2.97 1.15 23.05
C LEU A 146 -4.48 1.22 22.92
N SER A 147 -4.99 2.30 22.35
CA SER A 147 -6.40 2.46 22.00
C SER A 147 -6.57 2.64 20.50
N TYR A 148 -7.52 1.93 19.90
CA TYR A 148 -7.87 2.08 18.49
C TYR A 148 -8.85 3.24 18.33
N ILE A 149 -8.44 4.28 17.60
CA ILE A 149 -9.20 5.53 17.44
C ILE A 149 -10.01 5.48 16.14
N ALA A 150 -9.40 5.05 15.03
CA ALA A 150 -10.13 4.67 13.81
C ALA A 150 -9.39 3.60 13.01
N ARG A 151 -10.12 3.00 12.07
CA ARG A 151 -9.71 1.87 11.24
C ARG A 151 -10.06 2.16 9.79
N GLU A 152 -9.20 1.78 8.86
CA GLU A 152 -9.41 1.89 7.41
C GLU A 152 -9.84 3.30 6.96
N VAL A 153 -9.17 4.33 7.50
CA VAL A 153 -9.50 5.74 7.23
C VAL A 153 -8.96 6.19 5.88
N PHE A 154 -9.83 6.75 5.05
CA PHE A 154 -9.49 7.25 3.73
C PHE A 154 -8.93 8.67 3.80
N LEU A 155 -7.76 8.85 3.19
CA LEU A 155 -6.98 10.09 3.25
C LEU A 155 -6.78 10.67 1.85
N SER A 156 -6.81 12.00 1.77
CA SER A 156 -6.46 12.80 0.59
C SER A 156 -5.21 13.64 0.89
N VAL A 157 -4.16 13.44 0.09
CA VAL A 157 -2.86 14.10 0.21
C VAL A 157 -2.73 15.16 -0.87
N ASN A 158 -2.49 16.40 -0.45
CA ASN A 158 -2.41 17.57 -1.32
C ASN A 158 -1.22 18.43 -0.90
N VAL A 159 -0.01 18.03 -1.32
CA VAL A 159 1.23 18.69 -0.89
C VAL A 159 1.78 19.57 -2.02
N PRO A 160 1.84 20.91 -1.86
CA PRO A 160 2.55 21.77 -2.79
C PRO A 160 4.04 21.41 -2.82
N MET A 161 4.59 21.29 -4.02
CA MET A 161 5.97 20.90 -4.27
C MET A 161 6.60 21.76 -5.35
N LYS A 162 7.93 21.77 -5.38
CA LYS A 162 8.72 22.32 -6.48
C LYS A 162 9.68 21.25 -7.01
N THR A 163 9.89 21.23 -8.31
CA THR A 163 10.99 20.47 -8.92
C THR A 163 12.33 21.10 -8.51
N PRO A 164 13.47 20.39 -8.66
CA PRO A 164 14.79 20.99 -8.45
C PRO A 164 15.05 22.21 -9.35
N THR A 165 14.37 22.30 -10.50
CA THR A 165 14.40 23.44 -11.43
C THR A 165 13.44 24.57 -11.07
N GLY A 166 12.70 24.47 -9.97
CA GLY A 166 11.81 25.52 -9.44
C GLY A 166 10.35 25.47 -9.91
N ASN A 167 9.97 24.53 -10.79
CA ASN A 167 8.59 24.41 -11.27
C ASN A 167 7.66 23.93 -10.15
N ALA A 168 6.64 24.72 -9.84
CA ALA A 168 5.64 24.38 -8.83
C ALA A 168 4.62 23.36 -9.35
N PHE A 169 4.21 22.42 -8.50
CA PHE A 169 3.13 21.48 -8.75
C PHE A 169 2.53 21.02 -7.41
N VAL A 170 1.37 20.35 -7.44
CA VAL A 170 0.78 19.72 -6.26
C VAL A 170 0.92 18.21 -6.39
N LEU A 171 1.52 17.56 -5.39
CA LEU A 171 1.46 16.12 -5.23
C LEU A 171 0.04 15.76 -4.78
N ARG A 172 -0.66 14.97 -5.60
CA ARG A 172 -1.99 14.44 -5.32
C ARG A 172 -1.91 12.92 -5.12
N ALA A 173 -2.11 12.49 -3.88
CA ALA A 173 -2.16 11.06 -3.54
C ALA A 173 -3.33 10.73 -2.62
N ALA A 174 -3.85 9.52 -2.67
CA ALA A 174 -4.92 9.08 -1.80
C ALA A 174 -4.82 7.59 -1.50
N GLY A 175 -5.41 7.19 -0.38
CA GLY A 175 -5.48 5.80 0.05
C GLY A 175 -6.04 5.67 1.45
N SER A 176 -6.35 4.44 1.84
CA SER A 176 -6.76 4.10 3.19
C SER A 176 -5.54 3.78 4.05
N ALA A 177 -5.42 4.43 5.20
CA ALA A 177 -4.50 4.01 6.24
C ALA A 177 -5.15 2.93 7.10
N ASP A 178 -4.36 1.94 7.54
CA ASP A 178 -4.90 0.79 8.26
C ASP A 178 -5.51 1.25 9.60
N ARG A 179 -4.74 1.95 10.44
CA ARG A 179 -5.23 2.42 11.76
C ARG A 179 -4.76 3.83 12.10
N ILE A 180 -5.58 4.49 12.91
CA ILE A 180 -5.16 5.55 13.82
C ILE A 180 -5.28 4.98 15.23
N VAL A 181 -4.18 4.95 15.96
CA VAL A 181 -4.14 4.49 17.36
C VAL A 181 -3.67 5.61 18.27
N GLU A 182 -4.03 5.54 19.54
CA GLU A 182 -3.48 6.38 20.60
C GLU A 182 -2.65 5.52 21.54
N ILE A 183 -1.41 5.96 21.81
CA ILE A 183 -0.53 5.36 22.80
C ILE A 183 -0.12 6.47 23.77
N ASP A 184 -0.45 6.27 25.05
CA ASP A 184 -0.15 7.21 26.14
C ASP A 184 -0.54 8.67 25.81
N GLY A 185 -1.73 8.87 25.21
CA GLY A 185 -2.30 10.18 24.88
C GLY A 185 -1.78 10.82 23.58
N LYS A 186 -0.94 10.12 22.81
CA LYS A 186 -0.43 10.58 21.52
C LYS A 186 -0.95 9.69 20.39
N ARG A 187 -1.52 10.29 19.35
CA ARG A 187 -2.05 9.56 18.20
C ARG A 187 -0.98 9.27 17.17
N TYR A 188 -1.03 8.10 16.57
CA TYR A 188 -0.11 7.66 15.53
C TYR A 188 -0.89 7.06 14.37
N MET A 189 -0.40 7.35 13.16
CA MET A 189 -0.78 6.58 11.98
C MET A 189 -0.09 5.22 12.03
N VAL A 190 -0.82 4.15 11.74
CA VAL A 190 -0.27 2.79 11.76
C VAL A 190 -0.53 2.10 10.43
N ASP A 191 0.44 1.32 10.02
CA ASP A 191 0.32 0.38 8.91
C ASP A 191 0.74 -1.02 9.39
N ILE A 192 -0.09 -2.01 9.07
CA ILE A 192 0.12 -3.42 9.39
C ILE A 192 0.95 -4.03 8.26
N LYS A 193 2.06 -4.69 8.61
CA LYS A 193 2.93 -5.35 7.64
C LYS A 193 3.15 -6.81 7.97
N THR A 194 3.01 -7.62 6.94
CA THR A 194 3.31 -9.04 6.95
C THR A 194 4.54 -9.26 6.07
N GLY A 195 5.51 -10.04 6.53
CA GLY A 195 6.70 -10.35 5.73
C GLY A 195 8.01 -10.27 6.49
N LYS A 196 9.13 -10.34 5.75
CA LYS A 196 10.46 -10.23 6.34
C LYS A 196 10.63 -8.84 6.92
N ASP A 197 11.07 -8.79 8.17
CA ASP A 197 11.57 -7.56 8.76
C ASP A 197 13.05 -7.39 8.34
N ASP A 198 13.27 -6.84 7.14
CA ASP A 198 14.61 -6.57 6.61
C ASP A 198 14.90 -5.07 6.50
N GLU A 199 16.14 -4.71 6.18
CA GLU A 199 16.60 -3.33 6.11
C GLU A 199 15.91 -2.49 5.00
N TYR A 200 15.16 -3.10 4.08
CA TYR A 200 14.59 -2.47 2.89
C TYR A 200 13.15 -1.97 3.09
N ARG A 201 12.91 -1.15 4.13
CA ARG A 201 11.58 -0.63 4.51
C ARG A 201 11.16 0.66 3.80
N MET A 202 11.68 0.90 2.60
CA MET A 202 11.52 2.17 1.89
C MET A 202 10.05 2.47 1.55
N GLY A 203 9.36 1.50 0.95
CA GLY A 203 7.95 1.65 0.57
C GLY A 203 7.03 1.89 1.77
N VAL A 204 7.27 1.24 2.91
CA VAL A 204 6.47 1.46 4.14
C VAL A 204 6.69 2.88 4.67
N SER A 205 7.96 3.31 4.73
CA SER A 205 8.32 4.65 5.20
C SER A 205 7.69 5.75 4.33
N GLY A 206 7.74 5.61 3.00
CA GLY A 206 7.11 6.54 2.08
C GLY A 206 5.58 6.55 2.15
N GLN A 207 4.97 5.38 2.38
CA GLN A 207 3.51 5.25 2.48
C GLN A 207 2.99 5.91 3.76
N LEU A 208 3.59 5.62 4.92
CA LEU A 208 3.22 6.24 6.19
C LEU A 208 3.45 7.75 6.18
N ALA A 209 4.55 8.22 5.58
CA ALA A 209 4.76 9.65 5.39
C ALA A 209 3.62 10.28 4.57
N LEU A 210 3.21 9.66 3.45
CA LEU A 210 2.07 10.17 2.67
C LEU A 210 0.77 10.19 3.47
N TYR A 211 0.49 9.18 4.30
CA TYR A 211 -0.71 9.17 5.13
C TYR A 211 -0.71 10.28 6.17
N VAL A 212 0.43 10.54 6.80
CA VAL A 212 0.57 11.62 7.79
C VAL A 212 0.58 13.02 7.14
N GLU A 213 0.97 13.13 5.87
CA GLU A 213 0.78 14.34 5.05
C GLU A 213 -0.66 14.52 4.57
N GLY A 214 -1.49 13.49 4.71
CA GLY A 214 -2.86 13.45 4.24
C GLY A 214 -3.83 14.10 5.21
N GLN A 215 -5.04 14.34 4.71
CA GLN A 215 -6.18 14.76 5.52
C GLN A 215 -7.29 13.74 5.37
N LEU A 216 -8.08 13.54 6.42
CA LEU A 216 -9.31 12.75 6.32
C LEU A 216 -10.19 13.37 5.22
N TYR A 217 -10.76 12.54 4.36
CA TYR A 217 -11.55 12.99 3.21
C TYR A 217 -12.94 12.38 3.23
N GLN A 218 -13.97 13.20 3.03
CA GLN A 218 -15.32 12.70 2.79
C GLN A 218 -16.06 13.53 1.74
N ASP A 219 -17.05 12.92 1.10
CA ASP A 219 -17.91 13.56 0.12
C ASP A 219 -19.29 12.86 0.10
N ASP A 220 -20.09 13.10 -0.94
CA ASP A 220 -21.39 12.46 -1.13
C ASP A 220 -21.33 10.92 -1.29
N ILE A 221 -20.17 10.38 -1.68
CA ILE A 221 -19.94 8.96 -1.96
C ILE A 221 -19.21 8.27 -0.80
N VAL A 222 -18.25 8.97 -0.20
CA VAL A 222 -17.41 8.48 0.90
C VAL A 222 -17.80 9.17 2.16
N ARG A 223 -18.31 8.41 3.13
CA ARG A 223 -18.54 8.89 4.49
C ARG A 223 -17.74 8.04 5.46
N GLN A 224 -17.15 8.72 6.44
CA GLN A 224 -16.29 8.09 7.43
C GLN A 224 -16.85 8.40 8.82
N ASP A 225 -16.84 7.42 9.71
CA ASP A 225 -17.21 7.60 11.11
C ASP A 225 -15.95 7.88 11.92
N VAL A 226 -15.65 9.17 12.08
CA VAL A 226 -14.45 9.65 12.77
C VAL A 226 -14.88 10.71 13.79
N PRO A 227 -15.31 10.32 15.01
CA PRO A 227 -16.09 11.18 15.89
C PRO A 227 -15.41 12.47 16.38
N TRP A 228 -14.07 12.52 16.37
CA TRP A 228 -13.32 13.70 16.79
C TRP A 228 -12.99 14.65 15.64
N ALA A 229 -13.20 14.22 14.39
CA ALA A 229 -12.77 14.97 13.23
C ALA A 229 -13.69 16.17 13.00
N ASP A 230 -13.12 17.37 13.09
CA ASP A 230 -13.81 18.61 12.71
C ASP A 230 -13.69 18.82 11.20
N PHE A 231 -14.69 18.31 10.48
CA PHE A 231 -14.74 18.37 9.02
C PHE A 231 -15.09 19.79 8.53
N TYR A 232 -14.27 20.30 7.61
CA TYR A 232 -14.48 21.58 6.96
C TYR A 232 -14.63 21.40 5.44
N PRO A 233 -15.49 22.19 4.78
CA PRO A 233 -15.73 22.06 3.35
C PRO A 233 -14.54 22.56 2.52
N ASN A 234 -14.37 21.98 1.34
CA ASN A 234 -13.50 22.51 0.30
C ASN A 234 -14.10 23.79 -0.33
N ALA A 235 -13.36 24.42 -1.26
CA ALA A 235 -13.72 25.74 -1.79
C ALA A 235 -15.13 25.84 -2.42
N ASP A 236 -15.68 24.74 -2.93
CA ASP A 236 -17.01 24.70 -3.55
C ASP A 236 -18.03 23.82 -2.80
N GLY A 237 -17.70 23.37 -1.58
CA GLY A 237 -18.57 22.61 -0.69
C GLY A 237 -18.94 21.19 -1.16
N LYS A 238 -18.21 20.62 -2.13
CA LYS A 238 -18.48 19.28 -2.66
C LYS A 238 -17.79 18.15 -1.90
N ALA A 239 -16.75 18.47 -1.13
CA ALA A 239 -16.05 17.54 -0.26
C ALA A 239 -15.66 18.24 1.04
N GLU A 240 -15.37 17.45 2.05
CA GLU A 240 -14.94 17.91 3.36
C GLU A 240 -13.64 17.23 3.76
N PHE A 241 -12.84 17.95 4.51
CA PHE A 241 -11.51 17.56 4.94
C PHE A 241 -11.39 17.72 6.46
N ALA A 242 -10.57 16.91 7.12
CA ALA A 242 -10.28 17.09 8.55
C ALA A 242 -8.85 16.66 8.89
N SER A 243 -8.33 17.21 9.99
CA SER A 243 -7.11 16.71 10.63
C SER A 243 -7.32 15.30 11.17
N HIS A 244 -6.31 14.46 11.08
CA HIS A 244 -6.28 13.17 11.78
C HIS A 244 -5.61 13.26 13.17
N ASP A 245 -4.96 14.39 13.49
CA ASP A 245 -4.26 14.68 14.76
C ASP A 245 -3.15 13.68 15.14
N CYS A 246 -2.63 12.93 14.17
CA CYS A 246 -1.52 12.02 14.42
C CYS A 246 -0.20 12.80 14.49
N ASP A 247 0.76 12.21 15.20
CA ASP A 247 2.13 12.69 15.21
C ASP A 247 2.70 12.85 13.80
N TYR A 248 3.39 13.96 13.61
CA TYR A 248 3.92 14.33 12.31
C TYR A 248 5.39 13.94 12.13
N ASP A 249 6.08 13.55 13.20
CA ASP A 249 7.49 13.16 13.16
C ASP A 249 7.65 11.64 13.04
N GLU A 250 6.77 10.88 13.67
CA GLU A 250 6.81 9.43 13.72
C GLU A 250 5.43 8.79 13.42
N ALA A 251 5.47 7.64 12.77
CA ALA A 251 4.34 6.73 12.65
C ALA A 251 4.70 5.35 13.23
N LEU A 252 3.77 4.41 13.25
CA LEU A 252 4.01 3.05 13.74
C LEU A 252 3.82 2.02 12.62
N MET A 253 4.56 0.93 12.75
CA MET A 253 4.33 -0.29 11.97
C MET A 253 4.06 -1.44 12.94
N PHE A 254 2.90 -2.08 12.79
CA PHE A 254 2.63 -3.36 13.46
C PHE A 254 3.11 -4.48 12.54
N HIS A 255 4.08 -5.24 13.03
CA HIS A 255 4.75 -6.26 12.22
C HIS A 255 4.33 -7.66 12.64
N CYS A 256 3.77 -8.38 11.67
CA CYS A 256 3.50 -9.81 11.78
C CYS A 256 4.76 -10.60 11.38
N PRO A 257 5.29 -11.48 12.24
CA PRO A 257 6.43 -12.32 11.89
C PRO A 257 6.05 -13.31 10.78
N GLN A 258 7.04 -13.78 10.01
CA GLN A 258 6.80 -14.76 8.93
C GLN A 258 6.62 -16.19 9.43
N ALA A 259 7.09 -16.47 10.62
CA ALA A 259 7.11 -17.79 11.24
C ALA A 259 7.11 -17.60 12.76
N PRO A 260 6.64 -18.59 13.53
CA PRO A 260 6.77 -18.55 14.97
C PRO A 260 8.25 -18.59 15.38
N ASN A 261 8.54 -18.10 16.59
CA ASN A 261 9.84 -18.22 17.22
C ASN A 261 10.15 -19.70 17.59
N MET A 262 11.32 -19.95 18.18
CA MET A 262 11.74 -21.31 18.57
C MET A 262 10.80 -22.00 19.59
N GLN A 263 9.93 -21.23 20.25
CA GLN A 263 8.94 -21.73 21.21
C GLN A 263 7.55 -21.92 20.57
N GLY A 264 7.40 -21.69 19.27
CA GLY A 264 6.11 -21.79 18.58
C GLY A 264 5.24 -20.54 18.69
N LYS A 265 5.73 -19.44 19.29
CA LYS A 265 4.96 -18.20 19.45
C LYS A 265 5.12 -17.25 18.26
N TRP A 266 4.03 -16.60 17.86
CA TRP A 266 4.01 -15.56 16.84
C TRP A 266 4.16 -14.18 17.49
N GLU A 267 5.39 -13.80 17.81
CA GLU A 267 5.69 -12.52 18.48
C GLU A 267 5.54 -11.33 17.53
N TRP A 268 4.44 -10.59 17.66
CA TRP A 268 4.26 -9.33 16.95
C TRP A 268 5.08 -8.23 17.59
N THR A 269 5.59 -7.33 16.75
CA THR A 269 6.39 -6.18 17.18
C THR A 269 5.79 -4.87 16.71
N VAL A 270 6.01 -3.82 17.51
CA VAL A 270 5.66 -2.44 17.15
C VAL A 270 6.94 -1.67 16.87
N HIS A 271 7.04 -1.10 15.67
CA HIS A 271 8.20 -0.31 15.27
C HIS A 271 7.82 1.15 15.12
N ARG A 272 8.66 2.05 15.64
CA ARG A 272 8.60 3.48 15.31
C ARG A 272 9.19 3.71 13.93
N VAL A 273 8.50 4.48 13.11
CA VAL A 273 8.89 4.81 11.74
C VAL A 273 9.10 6.32 11.64
N PRO A 274 10.36 6.80 11.63
CA PRO A 274 10.66 8.21 11.43
C PRO A 274 10.23 8.67 10.03
N LEU A 275 9.43 9.73 9.95
CA LEU A 275 8.73 10.08 8.72
C LEU A 275 9.56 10.92 7.74
N GLU A 276 10.59 11.61 8.22
CA GLU A 276 11.42 12.48 7.35
C GLU A 276 12.07 11.70 6.21
N ARG A 277 12.56 10.49 6.47
CA ARG A 277 13.11 9.64 5.40
C ARG A 277 12.04 9.25 4.38
N GLY A 278 10.81 8.95 4.84
CA GLY A 278 9.66 8.71 4.00
C GLY A 278 9.31 9.90 3.08
N ARG A 279 9.32 11.12 3.62
CA ARG A 279 9.12 12.36 2.86
C ARG A 279 10.17 12.52 1.77
N GLN A 280 11.44 12.24 2.07
CA GLN A 280 12.54 12.31 1.11
C GLN A 280 12.37 11.27 0.00
N ILE A 281 11.98 10.03 0.32
CA ILE A 281 11.68 8.97 -0.66
C ILE A 281 10.61 9.44 -1.65
N VAL A 282 9.50 9.94 -1.13
CA VAL A 282 8.36 10.43 -1.93
C VAL A 282 8.77 11.63 -2.80
N ARG A 283 9.51 12.58 -2.23
CA ARG A 283 10.02 13.77 -2.94
C ARG A 283 10.93 13.39 -4.09
N CYS A 284 11.90 12.50 -3.84
CA CYS A 284 12.80 11.96 -4.86
C CYS A 284 12.02 11.24 -5.97
N GLY A 285 11.01 10.45 -5.63
CA GLY A 285 10.12 9.81 -6.59
C GLY A 285 9.40 10.81 -7.49
N GLN A 286 8.84 11.87 -6.91
CA GLN A 286 8.17 12.91 -7.69
C GLN A 286 9.14 13.67 -8.60
N TRP A 287 10.34 13.99 -8.12
CA TRP A 287 11.37 14.60 -8.95
C TRP A 287 11.77 13.70 -10.10
N ALA A 288 12.04 12.41 -9.85
CA ALA A 288 12.36 11.45 -10.89
C ALA A 288 11.26 11.36 -11.96
N ARG A 289 9.99 11.37 -11.56
CA ARG A 289 8.86 11.39 -12.50
C ARG A 289 8.85 12.65 -13.38
N LYS A 290 9.13 13.83 -12.82
CA LYS A 290 9.13 15.09 -13.56
C LYS A 290 10.36 15.25 -14.46
N LEU A 291 11.51 14.75 -14.03
CA LEU A 291 12.77 14.82 -14.79
C LEU A 291 12.80 13.88 -16.01
N ARG A 292 11.94 12.85 -16.06
CA ARG A 292 11.83 11.96 -17.25
C ARG A 292 11.37 12.69 -18.52
N TYR A 293 10.70 13.83 -18.38
CA TYR A 293 10.24 14.62 -19.51
C TYR A 293 11.28 15.70 -19.82
N VAL A 294 12.21 15.36 -20.71
CA VAL A 294 13.23 16.30 -21.20
C VAL A 294 12.77 16.83 -22.56
N SER A 295 13.01 18.12 -22.80
CA SER A 295 12.81 18.73 -24.12
C SER A 295 13.63 17.99 -25.17
N GLU A 296 13.14 17.96 -26.41
CA GLU A 296 13.88 17.37 -27.52
C GLU A 296 15.28 17.98 -27.62
N PHE A 297 16.29 17.12 -27.75
CA PHE A 297 17.67 17.57 -27.96
C PHE A 297 17.77 18.22 -29.33
N LYS A 298 18.24 19.48 -29.37
CA LYS A 298 18.44 20.20 -30.63
C LYS A 298 19.65 19.63 -31.36
N ARG A 299 19.45 19.22 -32.61
CA ARG A 299 20.53 18.89 -33.53
C ARG A 299 21.34 20.16 -33.80
N ILE A 300 22.65 20.08 -33.60
CA ILE A 300 23.59 21.12 -34.03
C ILE A 300 24.26 20.65 -35.32
N GLU A 301 24.38 21.55 -36.30
CA GLU A 301 25.26 21.34 -37.46
C GLU A 301 26.64 21.87 -37.09
N LEU A 302 27.68 21.07 -37.39
CA LEU A 302 29.09 21.40 -37.16
C LEU A 302 29.71 21.91 -38.46
#